data_AF-A0A7K2KTG4-F1
#
_entry.id   AF-A0A7K2KTG4-F1
#
_cell.length_a   1.000
_cell.length_b   1.000
_cell.length_c   1.000
_cell.angle_alpha   90.00
_cell.angle_beta   90.00
_cell.angle_gamma   90.00
#
_symmetry.space_group_name_H-M   'P 1'
#
loop_
_entity.id
_entity.type
_entity.pdbx_description
1 polymer ?
#
loop_
_entity_poly.entity_id
_entity_poly.type
_entity_poly.pdbx_seq_one_letter_code
_entity_poly.pdbx_strand_id
1 'polypeptide(L)' 'MSDDPTHVREFFGARAADWDSRFPDDGPAYAAAVEELGLRPGDAVLDAGCGTGRALTPLRAA' A
#
# COMPACT_ATOMS: atom_id res chain seq x y z
N MET A 1 -13.97 -13.71 -18.18
CA MET A 1 -12.57 -14.03 -17.87
C MET A 1 -11.86 -12.78 -17.36
N SER A 2 -12.27 -12.21 -16.21
CA SER A 2 -11.70 -10.94 -15.73
C SER A 2 -10.80 -11.06 -14.50
N ASP A 3 -10.67 -12.24 -13.89
CA ASP A 3 -9.99 -12.43 -12.61
C ASP A 3 -8.70 -13.24 -12.74
N ASP A 4 -7.97 -13.10 -13.86
CA ASP A 4 -6.63 -13.68 -13.94
C ASP A 4 -5.65 -12.80 -13.15
N PRO A 5 -5.13 -13.25 -12.00
CA PRO A 5 -4.16 -12.48 -11.22
C PRO A 5 -2.87 -12.20 -12.00
N THR A 6 -2.59 -12.95 -13.06
CA THR A 6 -1.43 -12.74 -13.94
C THR A 6 -1.53 -11.40 -14.66
N HIS A 7 -2.67 -11.10 -15.29
CA HIS A 7 -2.86 -9.82 -15.99
C HIS A 7 -2.77 -8.61 -15.06
N VAL A 8 -3.30 -8.73 -13.84
CA VAL A 8 -3.20 -7.66 -12.82
C VAL A 8 -1.75 -7.44 -12.42
N ARG A 9 -0.99 -8.51 -12.19
CA ARG A 9 0.44 -8.44 -11.85
C ARG A 9 1.27 -7.84 -12.98
N GLU A 10 0.99 -8.20 -14.23
CA GLU A 10 1.65 -7.62 -15.41
C GLU A 10 1.35 -6.12 -15.53
N PHE A 11 0.11 -5.71 -15.28
CA PHE A 11 -0.28 -4.30 -15.32
C PHE A 11 0.48 -3.47 -14.28
N PHE A 12 0.47 -3.89 -13.00
CA PHE A 12 1.12 -3.14 -11.93
C PHE A 12 2.65 -3.29 -11.94
N GLY A 13 3.17 -4.48 -12.27
CA GLY A 13 4.61 -4.77 -12.25
C GLY A 13 5.41 -3.85 -13.16
N ALA A 14 4.96 -3.64 -14.40
CA ALA A 14 5.63 -2.73 -15.33
C ALA A 14 5.59 -1.26 -14.90
N ARG A 15 4.69 -0.88 -13.98
CA ARG A 15 4.47 0.51 -13.55
C ARG A 15 5.05 0.80 -12.17
N ALA A 16 5.48 -0.21 -11.43
CA ALA A 16 5.87 -0.08 -10.03
C ALA A 16 6.97 0.98 -9.80
N ALA A 17 7.95 1.07 -10.71
CA ALA A 17 9.08 2.00 -10.59
C ALA A 17 8.66 3.48 -10.58
N ASP A 18 7.63 3.84 -11.35
CA ASP A 18 7.17 5.22 -11.51
C ASP A 18 5.81 5.46 -10.84
N TRP A 19 5.28 4.46 -10.13
CA TRP A 19 3.95 4.56 -9.55
C TRP A 19 3.86 5.74 -8.57
N ASP A 20 4.92 5.93 -7.79
CA ASP A 20 4.95 6.97 -6.77
C ASP A 20 5.05 8.39 -7.29
N SER A 21 5.74 8.59 -8.40
CA SER A 21 5.80 9.90 -9.04
C SER A 21 4.50 10.28 -9.74
N ARG A 22 3.68 9.31 -10.16
CA ARG A 22 2.36 9.55 -10.77
C ARG A 22 1.30 9.99 -9.77
N PHE A 23 1.39 9.51 -8.53
CA PHE A 23 0.45 9.81 -7.46
C PHE A 23 1.20 10.30 -6.21
N PRO A 24 1.85 11.47 -6.27
CA PRO A 24 2.71 11.93 -5.18
C PRO A 24 1.93 12.28 -3.90
N ASP A 25 0.62 12.52 -4.02
CA ASP A 25 -0.19 13.11 -2.96
C ASP A 25 -1.00 12.10 -2.12
N ASP A 26 -0.88 10.78 -2.34
CA ASP A 26 -1.69 9.82 -1.55
C ASP A 26 -1.11 9.55 -0.16
N GLY A 27 0.12 9.98 0.13
CA GLY A 27 0.79 9.75 1.42
C GLY A 27 -0.09 10.09 2.65
N PRO A 28 -0.72 11.27 2.70
CA PRO A 28 -1.66 11.63 3.77
C PRO A 28 -2.87 10.68 3.90
N ALA A 29 -3.39 10.14 2.79
CA ALA A 29 -4.51 9.20 2.84
C ALA A 29 -4.10 7.86 3.48
N TYR A 30 -2.90 7.37 3.18
CA TYR A 30 -2.35 6.17 3.86
C TYR A 30 -2.12 6.41 5.36
N ALA A 31 -1.61 7.59 5.74
CA ALA A 31 -1.40 7.92 7.15
C ALA A 31 -2.73 7.98 7.93
N ALA A 32 -3.74 8.65 7.38
CA ALA A 32 -5.07 8.72 7.99
C ALA A 32 -5.70 7.32 8.11
N ALA A 33 -5.63 6.50 7.06
CA ALA A 33 -6.15 5.14 7.10
C ALA A 33 -5.48 4.28 8.18
N VAL A 34 -4.16 4.42 8.39
CA VAL A 34 -3.44 3.70 9.46
C VAL A 34 -3.85 4.21 10.84
N GLU A 35 -4.02 5.52 11.02
CA GLU A 35 -4.51 6.09 12.28
C GLU A 35 -5.90 5.55 12.64
N GLU A 36 -6.79 5.43 11.65
CA GLU A 36 -8.13 4.87 11.80
C GLU A 36 -8.14 3.39 12.21
N LEU A 37 -7.07 2.62 11.94
CA LEU A 37 -6.95 1.23 12.40
C LEU A 37 -6.83 1.12 13.93
N GLY A 38 -6.36 2.18 14.61
CA GLY A 38 -6.24 2.20 16.07
C GLY A 38 -5.28 1.15 16.64
N LEU A 39 -4.19 0.87 15.91
CA LEU A 39 -3.16 -0.11 16.29
C LEU A 39 -2.49 0.27 17.61
N ARG A 40 -1.97 -0.74 18.31
CA ARG A 40 -1.25 -0.58 19.57
C ARG A 40 0.09 -1.31 19.54
N PRO A 41 1.06 -0.90 20.37
CA PRO A 41 2.31 -1.64 20.53
C PRO A 41 2.05 -3.11 20.88
N GLY A 42 2.56 -4.02 20.04
CA GLY A 42 2.38 -5.46 20.17
C GLY A 42 1.35 -6.08 19.22
N ASP A 43 0.55 -5.27 18.53
CA ASP A 43 -0.34 -5.76 17.48
C ASP A 43 0.45 -6.27 16.26
N ALA A 44 -0.12 -7.25 15.55
CA ALA A 44 0.44 -7.81 14.33
C ALA A 44 -0.38 -7.33 13.12
N VAL A 45 0.31 -6.84 12.09
CA VAL A 45 -0.31 -6.32 10.86
C VAL A 45 0.20 -7.05 9.63
N LEU A 46 -0.71 -7.32 8.69
CA LEU A 46 -0.42 -7.79 7.33
C LEU A 46 -0.84 -6.73 6.31
N ASP A 47 0.12 -6.16 5.59
CA ASP A 47 -0.13 -5.30 4.43
C ASP A 47 -0.11 -6.15 3.14
N ALA A 48 -1.29 -6.65 2.76
CA ALA A 48 -1.45 -7.56 1.62
C ALA A 48 -1.63 -6.78 0.31
N GLY A 49 -0.75 -7.03 -0.67
CA GLY A 49 -0.75 -6.28 -1.92
C GLY A 49 -0.16 -4.88 -1.77
N CYS A 50 0.84 -4.73 -0.90
CA CYS A 50 1.43 -3.45 -0.48
C CYS A 50 2.00 -2.57 -1.61
N GLY A 51 2.15 -3.09 -2.83
CA GLY A 51 2.64 -2.33 -3.99
C GLY A 51 4.02 -1.74 -3.73
N THR A 52 4.15 -0.42 -3.82
CA THR A 52 5.40 0.32 -3.51
C THR A 52 5.64 0.48 -2.01
N GLY A 53 4.77 -0.04 -1.15
CA GLY A 53 4.94 -0.06 0.31
C GLY A 53 4.54 1.24 1.01
N ARG A 54 3.63 2.04 0.43
CA ARG A 54 3.23 3.35 0.97
C ARG A 54 2.69 3.31 2.39
N ALA A 55 1.96 2.25 2.74
CA ALA A 55 1.42 2.06 4.08
C ALA A 55 2.51 1.68 5.10
N LEU A 56 3.66 1.14 4.68
CA LEU A 56 4.64 0.55 5.60
C LEU A 56 5.25 1.57 6.57
N THR A 57 5.50 2.79 6.12
CA THR A 57 6.04 3.85 6.98
C THR A 57 5.05 4.25 8.08
N PRO A 58 3.79 4.64 7.77
CA PRO A 58 2.83 4.93 8.83
C PRO A 58 2.49 3.70 9.68
N LEU A 59 2.38 2.50 9.10
CA LEU A 59 2.13 1.26 9.87
C LEU A 59 3.21 0.96 10.91
N ARG A 60 4.49 1.28 10.62
CA ARG A 60 5.59 1.11 11.58
C ARG A 60 5.63 2.19 12.67
N ALA A 61 4.99 3.33 12.42
CA ALA A 61 4.96 4.46 13.36
C ALA A 61 3.73 4.43 14.29
N ALA A 62 2.75 3.59 13.99
CA ALA A 62 1.52 3.40 14.76
C ALA A 62 1.76 2.65 16.09
#